data_AF-A0A9P5SZ56-F1
#
_entry.id   AF-A0A9P5SZ56-F1
#
_cell.length_a   1.000
_cell.length_b   1.000
_cell.length_c   1.000
_cell.angle_alpha   90.00
_cell.angle_beta   90.00
_cell.angle_gamma   90.00
#
_symmetry.space_group_name_H-M   'P 1'
#
loop_
_entity.id
_entity.type
_entity.pdbx_description
1 polymer ?
#
loop_
_entity_poly.entity_id
_entity_poly.type
_entity_poly.pdbx_seq_one_letter_code
_entity_poly.pdbx_strand_id
1 'polypeptide(L)'
;MDDTGVHHLSPSSVAPIADVINKSPYAKVLRTRSYKELSRKKIERLNLNWTRHPEAPLVASRMLSGGILYNVKTGEAILMNEVETYGRGRMIDCHQEQTGVVKQVPIRTSMTSTTGKDYYDDIRPVTTHAKDGQRLEIGTKTCDVLVTSCIRLDSTSTAPISLGGNTLNFIILESNVQDIRIFLDSKQAEAAKMMIGKSVSELIKNMGLESMRQLRTKFDQLDTYDLFRCSGPLTATCLHRPST
;
A
#
# COMPACT_ATOMS: atom_id res chain seq x y z
N MET A 1 29.50 -19.01 -25.28
CA MET A 1 28.33 -19.63 -24.61
C MET A 1 27.77 -18.55 -23.73
N ASP A 2 26.79 -17.87 -24.31
CA ASP A 2 26.04 -16.76 -23.74
C ASP A 2 25.27 -17.18 -22.49
N ASP A 3 25.14 -16.27 -21.52
CA ASP A 3 23.83 -15.90 -20.99
C ASP A 3 23.92 -14.56 -20.22
N THR A 4 23.98 -13.45 -20.93
CA THR A 4 23.67 -12.13 -20.35
C THR A 4 22.17 -11.91 -20.44
N GLY A 5 21.44 -12.43 -19.45
CA GLY A 5 20.01 -12.19 -19.27
C GLY A 5 19.71 -10.74 -18.84
N VAL A 6 19.91 -9.80 -19.76
CA VAL A 6 19.33 -8.47 -19.65
C VAL A 6 17.85 -8.61 -19.99
N HIS A 7 17.00 -8.76 -18.97
CA HIS A 7 15.56 -8.60 -19.16
C HIS A 7 15.28 -7.15 -19.54
N HIS A 8 15.22 -6.92 -20.85
CA HIS A 8 14.65 -5.72 -21.45
C HIS A 8 13.21 -5.57 -20.94
N LEU A 9 12.99 -4.63 -20.02
CA LEU A 9 11.68 -4.02 -19.84
C LEU A 9 11.41 -3.21 -21.11
N SER A 10 10.53 -3.72 -21.97
CA SER A 10 10.01 -2.92 -23.08
C SER A 10 9.22 -1.74 -22.49
N PRO A 11 9.46 -0.49 -22.95
CA PRO A 11 8.65 0.63 -22.52
C PRO A 11 7.30 0.54 -23.24
N SER A 12 6.38 -0.27 -22.71
CA SER A 12 4.95 -0.11 -23.04
C SER A 12 4.56 1.31 -22.59
N SER A 13 3.84 2.05 -23.43
CA SER A 13 3.46 3.46 -23.26
C SER A 13 2.61 3.71 -22.01
N VAL A 14 3.22 3.64 -20.83
CA VAL A 14 2.64 4.09 -19.57
C VAL A 14 2.46 5.60 -19.74
N ALA A 15 1.22 6.08 -19.71
CA ALA A 15 0.98 7.51 -19.62
C ALA A 15 1.83 8.03 -18.45
N PRO A 16 2.72 9.01 -18.66
CA PRO A 16 3.56 9.51 -17.59
C PRO A 16 2.66 9.86 -16.40
N ILE A 17 3.06 9.54 -15.17
CA ILE A 17 2.30 9.89 -13.96
C ILE A 17 1.86 11.38 -13.95
N ALA A 18 2.58 12.25 -14.66
CA ALA A 18 2.22 13.63 -14.94
C ALA A 18 0.83 13.78 -15.59
N ASP A 19 0.43 12.91 -16.53
CA ASP A 19 -0.87 12.96 -17.19
C ASP A 19 -2.00 12.62 -16.23
N VAL A 20 -1.81 11.60 -15.38
CA VAL A 20 -2.75 11.23 -14.31
C VAL A 20 -2.92 12.41 -13.36
N ILE A 21 -1.82 13.05 -12.95
CA ILE A 21 -1.83 14.23 -12.09
C ILE A 21 -2.54 15.41 -12.76
N ASN A 22 -2.26 15.69 -14.03
CA ASN A 22 -2.79 16.85 -14.74
C ASN A 22 -4.30 16.73 -15.03
N LYS A 23 -4.79 15.53 -15.31
CA LYS A 23 -6.22 15.25 -15.54
C LYS A 23 -7.01 15.08 -14.24
N SER A 24 -6.34 15.07 -13.10
CA SER A 24 -7.01 14.85 -11.82
C SER A 24 -7.83 16.06 -11.37
N PRO A 25 -9.02 15.86 -10.77
CA PRO A 25 -9.73 16.92 -10.05
C PRO A 25 -8.88 17.59 -8.96
N TYR A 26 -7.83 16.91 -8.49
CA TYR A 26 -6.92 17.38 -7.43
C TYR A 26 -5.56 17.85 -7.98
N ALA A 27 -5.44 18.11 -9.29
CA ALA A 27 -4.19 18.46 -9.96
C ALA A 27 -3.42 19.60 -9.28
N LYS A 28 -4.12 20.63 -8.79
CA LYS A 28 -3.48 21.78 -8.10
C LYS A 28 -2.66 21.33 -6.90
N VAL A 29 -3.20 20.42 -6.09
CA VAL A 29 -2.54 19.92 -4.88
C VAL A 29 -1.48 18.88 -5.24
N LEU A 30 -1.79 17.94 -6.13
CA LEU A 30 -0.86 16.88 -6.55
C LEU A 30 0.40 17.43 -7.21
N ARG A 31 0.31 18.51 -7.99
CA ARG A 31 1.47 19.18 -8.62
C ARG A 31 2.45 19.81 -7.64
N THR A 32 2.04 20.04 -6.38
CA THR A 32 2.97 20.51 -5.33
C THR A 32 3.88 19.40 -4.81
N ARG A 33 3.67 18.17 -5.28
CA ARG A 33 4.34 16.96 -4.83
C ARG A 33 5.05 16.27 -6.00
N SER A 34 5.96 15.35 -5.66
CA SER A 34 6.76 14.62 -6.65
C SER A 34 6.58 13.13 -6.45
N TYR A 35 6.15 12.45 -7.52
CA TYR A 35 5.86 11.03 -7.49
C TYR A 35 6.86 10.27 -8.34
N LYS A 36 7.37 9.15 -7.81
CA LYS A 36 8.29 8.27 -8.52
C LYS A 36 7.82 6.84 -8.41
N GLU A 37 7.86 6.12 -9.52
CA GLU A 37 7.49 4.72 -9.55
C GLU A 37 8.29 3.90 -8.51
N LEU A 38 7.66 2.85 -8.01
CA LEU A 38 8.25 1.88 -7.11
C LEU A 38 9.43 1.19 -7.80
N SER A 39 10.60 1.29 -7.18
CA SER A 39 11.86 0.73 -7.70
C SER A 39 12.30 -0.45 -6.85
N ARG A 40 13.18 -1.33 -7.36
CA ARG A 40 13.71 -2.47 -6.59
C ARG A 40 14.24 -2.11 -5.20
N LYS A 41 15.02 -1.03 -5.06
CA LYS A 41 15.52 -0.54 -3.76
C LYS A 41 14.43 -0.16 -2.75
N LYS A 42 13.25 0.24 -3.23
CA LYS A 42 12.09 0.57 -2.37
C LYS A 42 11.35 -0.72 -2.01
N ILE A 43 11.24 -1.66 -2.94
CA ILE A 43 10.69 -3.00 -2.70
C ILE A 43 11.47 -3.73 -1.61
N GLU A 44 12.80 -3.65 -1.63
CA GLU A 44 13.66 -4.23 -0.58
C GLU A 44 13.35 -3.65 0.81
N ARG A 45 13.02 -2.36 0.89
CA ARG A 45 12.65 -1.70 2.15
C ARG A 45 11.25 -2.08 2.64
N LEU A 46 10.32 -2.29 1.71
CA LEU A 46 8.99 -2.81 2.04
C LEU A 46 9.05 -4.27 2.53
N ASN A 47 10.09 -5.01 2.11
CA ASN A 47 10.32 -6.40 2.47
C ASN A 47 11.33 -6.60 3.62
N LEU A 48 11.55 -5.59 4.46
CA LEU A 48 12.40 -5.74 5.64
C LEU A 48 11.80 -6.77 6.59
N ASN A 49 12.64 -7.64 7.15
CA ASN A 49 12.21 -8.64 8.12
C ASN A 49 11.87 -7.98 9.47
N TRP A 50 10.63 -8.13 9.94
CA TRP A 50 10.13 -7.42 11.13
C TRP A 50 10.82 -7.84 12.44
N THR A 51 11.32 -9.07 12.54
CA THR A 51 12.07 -9.52 13.71
C THR A 51 13.43 -8.84 13.81
N ARG A 52 14.07 -8.56 12.67
CA ARG A 52 15.37 -7.88 12.60
C ARG A 52 15.24 -6.36 12.52
N HIS A 53 14.11 -5.87 12.02
CA HIS A 53 13.78 -4.47 11.81
C HIS A 53 12.40 -4.18 12.39
N PRO A 54 12.29 -3.97 13.71
CA PRO A 54 11.01 -3.66 14.37
C PRO A 54 10.35 -2.39 13.82
N GLU A 55 11.11 -1.48 13.19
CA GLU A 55 10.63 -0.28 12.52
C GLU A 55 10.00 -0.53 11.14
N ALA A 56 10.16 -1.73 10.57
CA ALA A 56 9.68 -2.07 9.22
C ALA A 56 8.18 -1.77 8.97
N PRO A 57 7.24 -2.00 9.90
CA PRO A 57 5.83 -1.65 9.70
C PRO A 57 5.61 -0.14 9.52
N LEU A 58 6.34 0.66 10.30
CA LEU A 58 6.30 2.12 10.23
C LEU A 58 6.94 2.62 8.92
N VAL A 59 8.04 1.98 8.50
CA VAL A 59 8.69 2.25 7.21
C VAL A 59 7.71 1.99 6.06
N ALA A 60 7.02 0.84 6.07
CA ALA A 60 6.09 0.46 5.01
C ALA A 60 4.88 1.41 4.94
N SER A 61 4.21 1.64 6.06
CA SER A 61 3.08 2.56 6.15
C SER A 61 3.46 4.00 5.75
N ARG A 62 4.61 4.51 6.23
CA ARG A 62 5.10 5.83 5.84
C ARG A 62 5.42 5.89 4.34
N MET A 63 6.02 4.86 3.77
CA MET A 63 6.46 4.84 2.38
C MET A 63 5.29 4.82 1.39
N LEU A 64 4.22 4.10 1.73
CA LEU A 64 3.04 3.93 0.87
C LEU A 64 1.96 4.99 1.09
N SER A 65 1.90 5.62 2.27
CA SER A 65 0.94 6.69 2.52
C SER A 65 1.18 7.89 1.61
N GLY A 66 0.11 8.35 0.96
CA GLY A 66 0.15 9.34 -0.09
C GLY A 66 0.65 8.84 -1.44
N GLY A 67 0.89 7.53 -1.63
CA GLY A 67 1.23 6.95 -2.93
C GLY A 67 0.02 6.86 -3.87
N ILE A 68 0.28 6.66 -5.16
CA ILE A 68 -0.73 6.52 -6.20
C ILE A 68 -0.70 5.09 -6.76
N LEU A 69 -1.85 4.45 -6.83
CA LEU A 69 -2.06 3.25 -7.62
C LEU A 69 -2.68 3.65 -8.96
N TYR A 70 -2.10 3.16 -10.05
CA TYR A 70 -2.53 3.48 -11.41
C TYR A 70 -2.71 2.21 -12.22
N ASN A 71 -3.90 2.00 -12.78
CA ASN A 71 -4.16 0.95 -13.73
C ASN A 71 -3.87 1.46 -15.15
N VAL A 72 -2.77 0.99 -15.74
CA VAL A 72 -2.31 1.47 -17.06
C VAL A 72 -3.23 1.05 -18.20
N LYS A 73 -4.05 0.01 -17.99
CA LYS A 73 -4.98 -0.52 -18.99
C LYS A 73 -6.30 0.24 -19.00
N THR A 74 -6.85 0.56 -17.83
CA THR A 74 -8.14 1.26 -17.71
C THR A 74 -7.99 2.77 -17.61
N GLY A 75 -6.82 3.27 -17.22
CA GLY A 75 -6.59 4.67 -16.92
C GLY A 75 -7.07 5.11 -15.54
N GLU A 76 -7.62 4.19 -14.73
CA GLU A 76 -8.11 4.48 -13.39
C GLU A 76 -6.96 4.68 -12.41
N ALA A 77 -7.12 5.62 -11.49
CA ALA A 77 -6.09 5.93 -10.52
C ALA A 77 -6.68 6.29 -9.16
N ILE A 78 -5.99 5.92 -8.09
CA ILE A 78 -6.29 6.37 -6.74
C ILE A 78 -5.05 6.90 -6.03
N LEU A 79 -5.27 7.89 -5.17
CA LEU A 79 -4.33 8.28 -4.12
C LEU A 79 -4.65 7.49 -2.86
N MET A 80 -3.67 6.79 -2.31
CA MET A 80 -3.74 6.10 -1.03
C MET A 80 -3.54 7.13 0.09
N ASN A 81 -4.64 7.65 0.63
CA ASN A 81 -4.59 8.65 1.68
C ASN A 81 -4.18 8.09 3.01
N GLU A 82 -4.53 6.84 3.30
CA GLU A 82 -4.21 6.23 4.57
C GLU A 82 -4.06 4.72 4.42
N VAL A 83 -3.06 4.19 5.11
CA VAL A 83 -2.70 2.79 5.02
C VAL A 83 -2.39 2.21 6.40
N GLU A 84 -2.63 0.93 6.57
CA GLU A 84 -2.38 0.15 7.78
C GLU A 84 -1.53 -1.06 7.44
N THR A 85 -0.46 -1.29 8.20
CA THR A 85 0.45 -2.42 7.93
C THR A 85 0.20 -3.58 8.90
N TYR A 86 0.22 -4.79 8.36
CA TYR A 86 0.08 -6.05 9.09
C TYR A 86 1.21 -7.02 8.74
N GLY A 87 1.71 -7.76 9.73
CA GLY A 87 2.74 -8.76 9.54
C GLY A 87 2.18 -10.04 8.90
N ARG A 88 3.01 -10.78 8.15
CA ARG A 88 2.61 -12.04 7.48
C ARG A 88 2.60 -13.30 8.35
N GLY A 89 3.16 -13.21 9.55
CA GLY A 89 3.36 -14.38 10.43
C GLY A 89 2.64 -14.20 11.75
N ARG A 90 1.98 -15.25 12.25
CA ARG A 90 1.19 -15.18 13.49
C ARG A 90 2.03 -14.81 14.71
N MET A 91 3.30 -15.18 14.70
CA MET A 91 4.27 -14.83 15.74
C MET A 91 4.78 -13.39 15.62
N ILE A 92 4.53 -12.74 14.49
CA ILE A 92 4.93 -11.36 14.18
C ILE A 92 3.76 -10.41 14.39
N ASP A 93 2.55 -10.83 13.97
CA ASP A 93 1.33 -10.06 14.07
C ASP A 93 0.13 -10.98 14.22
N CYS A 94 -0.62 -10.82 15.30
CA CYS A 94 -1.81 -11.62 15.53
C CYS A 94 -2.90 -11.31 14.49
N HIS A 95 -2.88 -10.13 13.85
CA HIS A 95 -3.84 -9.68 12.84
C HIS A 95 -3.46 -10.01 11.40
N GLN A 96 -2.45 -10.88 11.19
CA GLN A 96 -2.04 -11.33 9.86
C GLN A 96 -3.21 -11.74 8.95
N GLU A 97 -3.03 -11.56 7.64
CA GLU A 97 -3.95 -12.08 6.63
C GLU A 97 -4.18 -13.60 6.83
N GLN A 98 -5.44 -14.03 6.78
CA GLN A 98 -5.79 -15.44 6.84
C GLN A 98 -5.76 -16.06 5.44
N THR A 99 -4.72 -16.82 5.15
CA THR A 99 -4.63 -17.63 3.93
C THR A 99 -5.22 -19.02 4.14
N GLY A 100 -5.80 -19.63 3.10
CA GLY A 100 -6.29 -20.99 3.19
C GLY A 100 -7.13 -21.42 1.99
N VAL A 101 -7.83 -22.55 2.14
CA VAL A 101 -8.74 -23.09 1.13
C VAL A 101 -10.10 -23.29 1.80
N VAL A 102 -11.16 -22.75 1.20
CA VAL A 102 -12.55 -22.91 1.67
C VAL A 102 -13.33 -23.61 0.58
N LYS A 103 -13.96 -24.74 0.90
CA LYS A 103 -14.71 -25.57 -0.07
C LYS A 103 -13.91 -25.88 -1.35
N GLN A 104 -12.63 -26.24 -1.18
CA GLN A 104 -11.66 -26.49 -2.27
C GLN A 104 -11.31 -25.28 -3.17
N VAL A 105 -11.78 -24.08 -2.81
CA VAL A 105 -11.41 -22.84 -3.50
C VAL A 105 -10.39 -22.09 -2.64
N PRO A 106 -9.17 -21.80 -3.15
CA PRO A 106 -8.22 -20.95 -2.45
C PRO A 106 -8.85 -19.59 -2.12
N ILE A 107 -8.69 -19.13 -0.88
CA ILE A 107 -9.07 -17.78 -0.49
C ILE A 107 -8.18 -16.82 -1.27
N ARG A 108 -8.79 -15.80 -1.85
CA ARG A 108 -8.06 -14.73 -2.53
C ARG A 108 -7.13 -14.04 -1.55
N THR A 109 -5.86 -13.95 -1.91
CA THR A 109 -4.80 -13.48 -1.02
C THR A 109 -3.95 -12.38 -1.63
N SER A 110 -3.38 -11.53 -0.78
CA SER A 110 -2.35 -10.56 -1.19
C SER A 110 -0.94 -11.15 -1.18
N MET A 111 -0.77 -12.43 -0.82
CA MET A 111 0.53 -13.10 -0.86
C MET A 111 1.13 -13.05 -2.27
N THR A 112 2.40 -12.69 -2.36
CA THR A 112 3.13 -12.59 -3.62
C THR A 112 3.38 -13.98 -4.20
N SER A 113 3.48 -14.09 -5.53
CA SER A 113 3.83 -15.35 -6.22
C SER A 113 2.85 -16.51 -6.01
N THR A 114 1.62 -16.26 -5.55
CA THR A 114 0.60 -17.31 -5.39
C THR A 114 -0.17 -17.58 -6.68
N THR A 115 -0.51 -16.53 -7.45
CA THR A 115 -1.41 -16.62 -8.60
C THR A 115 -1.10 -15.57 -9.66
N GLY A 116 -0.99 -16.01 -10.91
CA GLY A 116 -0.71 -15.11 -12.04
C GLY A 116 0.69 -14.50 -12.00
N LYS A 117 0.91 -13.48 -12.83
CA LYS A 117 2.16 -12.73 -12.89
C LYS A 117 1.95 -11.34 -12.30
N ASP A 118 2.70 -11.01 -11.26
CA ASP A 118 2.74 -9.67 -10.71
C ASP A 118 3.61 -8.77 -11.60
N TYR A 119 3.34 -7.45 -11.62
CA TYR A 119 4.21 -6.51 -12.33
C TYR A 119 5.54 -6.29 -11.61
N TYR A 120 5.48 -6.22 -10.28
CA TYR A 120 6.64 -6.03 -9.41
C TYR A 120 6.96 -7.36 -8.74
N ASP A 121 8.22 -7.78 -8.79
CA ASP A 121 8.67 -8.91 -7.98
C ASP A 121 8.48 -8.59 -6.49
N ASP A 122 7.94 -9.53 -5.74
CA ASP A 122 7.75 -9.45 -4.28
C ASP A 122 6.76 -8.36 -3.83
N ILE A 123 5.91 -7.85 -4.72
CA ILE A 123 4.84 -6.89 -4.41
C ILE A 123 3.59 -7.22 -5.21
N ARG A 124 2.46 -7.32 -4.52
CA ARG A 124 1.17 -7.68 -5.09
C ARG A 124 0.07 -6.72 -4.62
N PRO A 125 -0.30 -5.70 -5.42
CA PRO A 125 -1.50 -4.93 -5.17
C PRO A 125 -2.73 -5.74 -5.59
N VAL A 126 -3.71 -5.91 -4.70
CA VAL A 126 -4.87 -6.76 -4.96
C VAL A 126 -6.07 -6.32 -4.12
N THR A 127 -7.29 -6.61 -4.58
CA THR A 127 -8.48 -6.51 -3.74
C THR A 127 -8.86 -7.87 -3.16
N THR A 128 -8.70 -8.11 -1.86
CA THR A 128 -9.12 -9.35 -1.20
C THR A 128 -10.58 -9.28 -0.74
N HIS A 129 -11.16 -10.44 -0.44
CA HIS A 129 -12.51 -10.54 0.12
C HIS A 129 -12.42 -10.89 1.60
N ALA A 130 -12.84 -9.98 2.46
CA ALA A 130 -13.02 -10.20 3.88
C ALA A 130 -14.51 -10.39 4.21
N LYS A 131 -14.80 -10.82 5.45
CA LYS A 131 -16.18 -11.03 5.92
C LYS A 131 -17.03 -9.75 5.86
N ASP A 132 -16.38 -8.59 6.03
CA ASP A 132 -17.01 -7.27 6.11
C ASP A 132 -16.98 -6.50 4.79
N GLY A 133 -16.32 -7.02 3.74
CA GLY A 133 -16.28 -6.37 2.44
C GLY A 133 -15.01 -6.65 1.65
N GLN A 134 -14.84 -5.90 0.56
CA GLN A 134 -13.65 -5.94 -0.28
C GLN A 134 -12.56 -5.03 0.28
N ARG A 135 -11.35 -5.54 0.45
CA ARG A 135 -10.21 -4.82 1.01
C ARG A 135 -9.15 -4.61 -0.06
N LEU A 136 -8.67 -3.38 -0.22
CA LEU A 136 -7.56 -3.10 -1.13
C LEU A 136 -6.25 -3.21 -0.34
N GLU A 137 -5.39 -4.13 -0.76
CA GLU A 137 -4.17 -4.47 -0.05
C GLU A 137 -2.96 -4.43 -1.00
N ILE A 138 -1.83 -4.01 -0.47
CA ILE A 138 -0.52 -4.15 -1.12
C ILE A 138 0.25 -5.19 -0.33
N GLY A 139 0.23 -6.41 -0.85
CA GLY A 139 0.96 -7.51 -0.26
C GLY A 139 2.44 -7.49 -0.62
N THR A 140 3.26 -7.84 0.36
CA THR A 140 4.70 -8.06 0.23
C THR A 140 5.04 -9.45 0.81
N LYS A 141 6.32 -9.83 0.82
CA LYS A 141 6.79 -11.07 1.48
C LYS A 141 6.69 -11.01 3.01
N THR A 142 6.86 -9.84 3.60
CA THR A 142 6.98 -9.68 5.07
C THR A 142 5.77 -9.04 5.73
N CYS A 143 5.00 -8.26 4.97
CA CYS A 143 3.77 -7.63 5.42
C CYS A 143 2.70 -7.53 4.32
N ASP A 144 1.48 -7.25 4.72
CA ASP A 144 0.46 -6.64 3.86
C ASP A 144 0.13 -5.24 4.35
N VAL A 145 -0.23 -4.38 3.41
CA VAL A 145 -0.57 -2.98 3.67
C VAL A 145 -1.97 -2.72 3.16
N LEU A 146 -2.93 -2.63 4.09
CA LEU A 146 -4.32 -2.32 3.83
C LEU A 146 -4.49 -0.84 3.54
N VAL A 147 -5.17 -0.49 2.45
CA VAL A 147 -5.58 0.88 2.15
C VAL A 147 -6.91 1.16 2.88
N THR A 148 -6.89 2.04 3.87
CA THR A 148 -8.06 2.39 4.69
C THR A 148 -8.66 3.75 4.37
N SER A 149 -7.99 4.53 3.52
CA SER A 149 -8.58 5.69 2.86
C SER A 149 -7.95 5.89 1.50
N CYS A 150 -8.77 6.12 0.48
CA CYS A 150 -8.28 6.47 -0.85
C CYS A 150 -9.22 7.44 -1.57
N ILE A 151 -8.66 8.16 -2.55
CA ILE A 151 -9.40 9.08 -3.41
C ILE A 151 -9.11 8.75 -4.87
N ARG A 152 -10.16 8.64 -5.69
CA ARG A 152 -10.09 8.51 -7.15
C ARG A 152 -9.51 9.78 -7.75
N LEU A 153 -8.49 9.60 -8.57
CA LEU A 153 -7.81 10.70 -9.27
C LEU A 153 -8.30 10.85 -10.71
N ASP A 154 -8.97 9.85 -11.27
CA ASP A 154 -9.61 9.96 -12.57
C ASP A 154 -10.97 10.67 -12.49
N SER A 155 -11.30 11.42 -13.54
CA SER A 155 -12.46 12.33 -13.59
C SER A 155 -13.82 11.63 -13.78
N THR A 156 -13.86 10.30 -13.78
CA THR A 156 -15.06 9.52 -14.13
C THR A 156 -15.84 8.97 -12.93
N SER A 157 -15.35 9.15 -11.70
CA SER A 157 -15.95 8.51 -10.54
C SER A 157 -17.09 9.30 -9.88
N THR A 158 -18.24 8.65 -9.69
CA THR A 158 -19.37 9.15 -8.89
C THR A 158 -19.16 8.97 -7.37
N ALA A 159 -18.24 8.09 -6.97
CA ALA A 159 -17.86 7.82 -5.57
C ALA A 159 -16.34 8.03 -5.40
N PRO A 160 -15.89 9.29 -5.38
CA PRO A 160 -14.47 9.60 -5.49
C PRO A 160 -13.67 9.25 -4.24
N ILE A 161 -14.30 8.98 -3.10
CA ILE A 161 -13.61 8.71 -1.83
C ILE A 161 -14.06 7.36 -1.27
N SER A 162 -13.12 6.56 -0.77
CA SER A 162 -13.39 5.39 0.07
C SER A 162 -12.74 5.59 1.43
N LEU A 163 -13.49 5.33 2.50
CA LEU A 163 -13.04 5.42 3.88
C LEU A 163 -13.32 4.12 4.63
N GLY A 164 -12.42 3.71 5.51
CA GLY A 164 -12.46 2.44 6.21
C GLY A 164 -11.71 1.33 5.45
N GLY A 165 -11.61 0.15 6.07
CA GLY A 165 -10.96 -1.01 5.45
C GLY A 165 -11.64 -1.56 4.20
N ASN A 166 -12.85 -1.10 3.87
CA ASN A 166 -13.55 -1.50 2.65
C ASN A 166 -13.25 -0.53 1.50
N THR A 167 -12.83 -1.05 0.35
CA THR A 167 -12.61 -0.29 -0.88
C THR A 167 -13.48 -0.84 -1.99
N LEU A 168 -14.51 -0.08 -2.38
CA LEU A 168 -15.46 -0.46 -3.44
C LEU A 168 -15.27 0.35 -4.72
N ASN A 169 -14.60 1.50 -4.62
CA ASN A 169 -14.43 2.41 -5.74
C ASN A 169 -13.18 2.12 -6.56
N PHE A 170 -12.34 1.13 -6.22
CA PHE A 170 -11.17 0.74 -7.00
C PHE A 170 -10.86 -0.74 -6.76
N ILE A 171 -11.17 -1.59 -7.75
CA ILE A 171 -11.10 -3.04 -7.62
C ILE A 171 -9.98 -3.59 -8.50
N ILE A 172 -8.99 -4.21 -7.87
CA ILE A 172 -7.92 -4.93 -8.54
C ILE A 172 -8.27 -6.42 -8.52
N LEU A 173 -8.48 -7.01 -9.69
CA LEU A 173 -8.75 -8.43 -9.90
C LEU A 173 -7.46 -9.18 -10.24
N GLU A 174 -7.43 -10.49 -10.04
CA GLU A 174 -6.28 -11.35 -10.36
C GLU A 174 -5.78 -11.15 -11.80
N SER A 175 -6.72 -10.93 -12.71
CA SER A 175 -6.48 -10.74 -14.14
C SER A 175 -5.86 -9.39 -14.51
N ASN A 176 -5.85 -8.41 -13.59
CA ASN A 176 -5.36 -7.05 -13.86
C ASN A 176 -4.24 -6.58 -12.92
N VAL A 177 -3.73 -7.43 -12.02
CA VAL A 177 -2.61 -7.09 -11.10
C VAL A 177 -1.37 -6.59 -11.87
N GLN A 178 -1.04 -7.23 -13.00
CA GLN A 178 0.08 -6.86 -13.88
C GLN A 178 -0.04 -5.47 -14.53
N ASP A 179 -1.26 -4.92 -14.57
CA ASP A 179 -1.55 -3.60 -15.15
C ASP A 179 -1.42 -2.48 -14.11
N ILE A 180 -1.20 -2.84 -12.83
CA ILE A 180 -1.08 -1.86 -11.75
C ILE A 180 0.36 -1.36 -11.66
N ARG A 181 0.49 -0.03 -11.54
CA ARG A 181 1.73 0.67 -11.25
C ARG A 181 1.59 1.41 -9.93
N ILE A 182 2.66 1.42 -9.14
CA ILE A 182 2.71 2.05 -7.83
C ILE A 182 3.67 3.24 -7.89
N PHE A 183 3.18 4.45 -7.64
CA PHE A 183 3.99 5.66 -7.58
C PHE A 183 4.03 6.19 -6.15
N LEU A 184 5.22 6.37 -5.60
CA LEU A 184 5.39 6.85 -4.22
C LEU A 184 5.61 8.36 -4.20
N ASP A 185 5.03 9.03 -3.21
CA ASP A 185 5.42 10.40 -2.87
C ASP A 185 6.89 10.42 -2.43
N SER A 186 7.69 11.25 -3.09
CA SER A 186 9.14 11.26 -2.89
C SER A 186 9.54 11.72 -1.49
N LYS A 187 8.78 12.63 -0.87
CA LYS A 187 9.07 13.09 0.50
C LYS A 187 8.78 11.98 1.51
N GLN A 188 7.66 11.29 1.35
CA GLN A 188 7.28 10.14 2.18
C GLN A 188 8.28 8.98 2.04
N ALA A 189 8.70 8.66 0.82
CA ALA A 189 9.69 7.61 0.57
C ALA A 189 11.08 7.94 1.16
N GLU A 190 11.49 9.21 1.14
CA GLU A 190 12.76 9.63 1.78
C GLU A 190 12.63 9.65 3.31
N ALA A 191 11.49 10.10 3.85
CA ALA A 191 11.23 10.02 5.28
C ALA A 191 11.28 8.56 5.77
N ALA A 192 10.61 7.64 5.06
CA ALA A 192 10.64 6.21 5.35
C ALA A 192 12.07 5.63 5.34
N LYS A 193 12.92 6.08 4.40
CA LYS A 193 14.33 5.66 4.36
C LYS A 193 15.11 6.13 5.59
N MET A 194 14.85 7.34 6.10
CA MET A 194 15.50 7.87 7.30
C MET A 194 15.06 7.16 8.58
N MET A 195 13.97 6.39 8.55
CA MET A 195 13.47 5.62 9.70
C MET A 195 14.22 4.31 9.92
N ILE A 196 14.85 3.76 8.87
CA ILE A 196 15.53 2.47 8.94
C ILE A 196 16.69 2.54 9.94
N GLY A 197 16.74 1.57 10.85
CA GLY A 197 17.73 1.50 11.93
C GLY A 197 17.43 2.40 13.14
N LYS A 198 16.32 3.15 13.14
CA LYS A 198 15.86 3.90 14.31
C LYS A 198 15.01 3.02 15.21
N SER A 199 15.01 3.35 16.51
CA SER A 199 14.11 2.66 17.44
C SER A 199 12.65 3.07 17.21
N VAL A 200 11.73 2.12 17.37
CA VAL A 200 10.27 2.37 17.27
C VAL A 200 9.82 3.49 18.23
N SER A 201 10.39 3.55 19.44
CA SER A 201 10.08 4.60 20.43
C SER A 201 10.47 6.00 19.94
N GLU A 202 11.64 6.14 19.31
CA GLU A 202 12.07 7.42 18.72
C GLU A 202 11.14 7.86 17.59
N LEU A 203 10.74 6.92 16.73
CA LEU A 203 9.87 7.20 15.60
C LEU A 203 8.50 7.70 16.06
N ILE A 204 7.86 6.96 16.97
CA ILE A 204 6.52 7.31 17.48
C ILE A 204 6.52 8.68 18.17
N LYS A 205 7.54 8.99 18.99
CA LYS A 205 7.63 10.26 19.71
C LYS A 205 7.77 11.46 18.79
N ASN A 206 8.52 11.31 17.69
CA ASN A 206 8.93 12.44 16.86
C ASN A 206 8.02 12.66 15.64
N MET A 207 7.24 11.66 15.23
CA MET A 207 6.58 11.68 13.92
C MET A 207 5.10 12.06 13.98
N GLY A 208 4.39 11.78 15.08
CA GLY A 208 3.04 12.31 15.38
C GLY A 208 1.95 12.02 14.34
N LEU A 209 2.21 11.12 13.38
CA LEU A 209 1.35 10.86 12.23
C LEU A 209 0.85 9.42 12.19
N GLU A 210 1.39 8.59 13.08
CA GLU A 210 0.99 7.21 13.23
C GLU A 210 -0.19 7.10 14.18
N SER A 211 -1.21 6.36 13.75
CA SER A 211 -2.43 6.09 14.51
C SER A 211 -2.57 4.59 14.77
N MET A 212 -3.43 4.25 15.71
CA MET A 212 -3.84 2.87 15.89
C MET A 212 -4.53 2.37 14.62
N ARG A 213 -4.35 1.08 14.33
CA ARG A 213 -5.07 0.36 13.27
C ARG A 213 -6.59 0.41 13.53
N GLN A 214 -7.41 0.12 12.51
CA GLN A 214 -8.85 -0.05 12.66
C GLN A 214 -9.15 -1.36 13.40
N LEU A 215 -9.10 -1.32 14.73
CA LEU A 215 -9.24 -2.50 15.57
C LEU A 215 -10.68 -2.99 15.61
N ARG A 216 -10.87 -4.28 15.31
CA ARG A 216 -12.20 -4.93 15.36
C ARG A 216 -12.22 -6.21 16.20
N THR A 217 -11.07 -6.76 16.55
CA THR A 217 -10.93 -8.03 17.31
C THR A 217 -9.63 -8.06 18.11
N LYS A 218 -9.44 -9.09 18.95
CA LYS A 218 -8.18 -9.39 19.67
C LYS A 218 -7.69 -8.28 20.59
N PHE A 219 -8.62 -7.62 21.27
CA PHE A 219 -8.32 -6.56 22.26
C PHE A 219 -7.49 -7.07 23.45
N ASP A 220 -7.39 -8.38 23.63
CA ASP A 220 -6.54 -9.05 24.60
C ASP A 220 -5.06 -9.15 24.18
N GLN A 221 -4.75 -8.88 22.90
CA GLN A 221 -3.38 -8.96 22.37
C GLN A 221 -2.73 -7.56 22.37
N LEU A 222 -1.45 -7.47 22.75
CA LEU A 222 -0.74 -6.19 22.87
C LEU A 222 -0.44 -5.53 21.52
N ASP A 223 -0.07 -6.33 20.51
CA ASP A 223 0.23 -5.87 19.15
C ASP A 223 -1.00 -5.23 18.46
N THR A 224 -2.21 -5.50 18.94
CA THR A 224 -3.43 -4.78 18.56
C THR A 224 -3.29 -3.27 18.72
N TYR A 225 -2.53 -2.79 19.70
CA TYR A 225 -2.39 -1.35 19.97
C TYR A 225 -1.22 -0.69 19.22
N ASP A 226 -0.55 -1.42 18.32
CA ASP A 226 0.55 -0.89 17.54
C ASP A 226 0.11 0.24 16.59
N LEU A 227 0.94 1.29 16.54
CA LEU A 227 0.71 2.49 15.74
C LEU A 227 1.21 2.30 14.30
N PHE A 228 0.65 1.34 13.57
CA PHE A 228 1.07 0.99 12.20
C PHE A 228 0.16 1.55 11.10
N ARG A 229 -0.73 2.49 11.46
CA ARG A 229 -1.53 3.27 10.50
C ARG A 229 -0.86 4.60 10.21
N CYS A 230 -0.77 4.99 8.94
CA CYS A 230 -0.14 6.25 8.55
C CYS A 230 -0.97 6.98 7.50
N SER A 231 -1.28 8.25 7.77
CA SER A 231 -1.93 9.14 6.81
C SER A 231 -0.91 9.82 5.89
N GLY A 232 -1.31 9.98 4.64
CA GLY A 232 -0.56 10.70 3.62
C GLY A 232 -0.52 12.20 3.89
N PRO A 233 0.29 12.93 3.13
CA PRO A 233 0.56 14.34 3.40
C PRO A 233 -0.64 15.26 3.17
N LEU A 234 -1.67 14.82 2.44
CA LEU A 234 -2.89 15.61 2.21
C LEU A 234 -3.90 15.51 3.36
N THR A 235 -3.74 14.51 4.23
CA THR A 235 -4.65 14.19 5.34
C THR A 235 -3.91 14.09 6.68
N ALA A 236 -2.69 14.65 6.74
CA ALA A 236 -1.79 14.51 7.89
C ALA A 236 -2.28 15.26 9.15
N THR A 237 -3.04 16.34 8.99
CA THR A 237 -3.57 17.13 10.11
C THR A 237 -4.77 16.43 10.77
N CYS A 238 -4.93 16.58 12.09
CA CYS A 238 -6.06 16.00 12.82
C CYS A 238 -7.45 16.39 12.27
N LEU A 239 -7.60 17.57 11.66
CA LEU A 239 -8.85 18.04 11.06
C LEU A 239 -9.22 17.33 9.75
N HIS A 240 -8.23 16.75 9.06
CA HIS A 240 -8.38 16.16 7.72
C HIS A 240 -8.02 14.67 7.69
N ARG A 241 -7.67 14.10 8.85
CA ARG A 241 -7.39 12.68 8.99
C ARG A 241 -8.71 11.91 8.86
N PRO A 242 -8.77 10.83 8.07
CA PRO A 242 -9.97 10.01 8.01
C PRO A 242 -10.31 9.45 9.41
N SER A 243 -11.44 9.89 9.96
CA SER A 243 -12.04 9.24 11.13
C SER A 243 -12.87 8.06 10.63
N THR A 244 -12.56 6.87 11.13
CA THR A 244 -13.14 5.59 10.71
C THR A 244 -13.46 4.76 11.92
#